data_AF-A0A517Y5K6-F1
#
_entry.id   AF-A0A517Y5K6-F1
#
_cell.length_a   1.000
_cell.length_b   1.000
_cell.length_c   1.000
_cell.angle_alpha   90.00
_cell.angle_beta   90.00
_cell.angle_gamma   90.00
#
_symmetry.space_group_name_H-M   'P 1'
#
loop_
_entity.id
_entity.type
_entity.pdbx_description
1 polymer ?
#
loop_
_entity_poly.entity_id
_entity_poly.type
_entity_poly.pdbx_seq_one_letter_code
_entity_poly.pdbx_strand_id
1 'polypeptide(L)'
;MSLIRTCTVIGLLCLAPAAAQAARTWTDSTGHFTLEADLVSMSEDKVVLQRADHELVSLPIKLLSTKDQEFLKSNEALELRKQKLDGPQTWTLQDGTKLVARAVSYTSRPLSIQRRRGHIFVNDRRFDNLPEFYQRLVPQIVAKLESLEASDRRAFEAWVLLQRGQERTFTLKGIAFETENGDEYAVPFFLLSPQDQEVLGAGFDDWLSSVRLDKQEELEDKAFMLQSLAAARNHDQKVMREIALLNLKLQAVNVGLTSLWEVTLYPSAAIGGPPVWTVVPGRDSNQASANALQQWPGYFLGPVRRLTR
;
A
#
# COMPACT_ATOMS: atom_id res chain seq x y z
N MET A 1 -57.03 -11.51 -45.55
CA MET A 1 -55.56 -11.70 -45.48
C MET A 1 -54.98 -10.46 -44.80
N SER A 2 -54.55 -10.62 -43.55
CA SER A 2 -54.13 -9.54 -42.64
C SER A 2 -52.64 -9.23 -42.85
N LEU A 3 -52.29 -7.95 -43.05
CA LEU A 3 -50.91 -7.47 -43.10
C LEU A 3 -50.59 -6.77 -41.77
N ILE A 4 -49.72 -7.42 -41.01
CA ILE A 4 -49.23 -7.00 -39.70
C ILE A 4 -48.25 -5.84 -39.89
N ARG A 5 -48.55 -4.67 -39.31
CA ARG A 5 -47.62 -3.54 -39.15
C ARG A 5 -46.71 -3.81 -37.95
N THR A 6 -45.43 -4.05 -38.20
CA THR A 6 -44.37 -4.09 -37.19
C THR A 6 -43.99 -2.66 -36.77
N CYS A 7 -44.30 -2.30 -35.53
CA CYS A 7 -43.75 -1.11 -34.87
C CYS A 7 -42.39 -1.46 -34.25
N THR A 8 -41.31 -0.92 -34.81
CA THR A 8 -39.96 -1.01 -34.23
C THR A 8 -39.84 0.04 -33.12
N VAL A 9 -39.81 -0.40 -31.86
CA VAL A 9 -39.48 0.47 -30.72
C VAL A 9 -37.95 0.52 -30.60
N ILE A 10 -37.37 1.67 -30.90
CA ILE A 10 -35.95 1.94 -30.65
C ILE A 10 -35.82 2.29 -29.16
N GLY A 11 -35.30 1.35 -28.37
CA GLY A 11 -34.96 1.56 -26.98
C GLY A 11 -33.76 2.49 -26.86
N LEU A 12 -33.98 3.68 -26.33
CA LEU A 12 -32.95 4.64 -25.97
C LEU A 12 -32.18 4.07 -24.76
N LEU A 13 -30.99 3.51 -25.02
CA LEU A 13 -30.08 3.05 -23.98
C LEU A 13 -29.46 4.28 -23.31
N CYS A 14 -30.04 4.71 -22.19
CA CYS A 14 -29.43 5.71 -21.32
C CYS A 14 -28.12 5.14 -20.74
N LEU A 15 -26.98 5.49 -21.35
CA LEU A 15 -25.69 5.38 -20.68
C LEU A 15 -25.71 6.34 -19.47
N ALA A 16 -25.94 5.80 -18.29
CA ALA A 16 -25.62 6.51 -17.05
C ALA A 16 -24.09 6.67 -16.99
N PRO A 17 -23.54 7.89 -16.90
CA PRO A 17 -22.13 8.07 -16.64
C PRO A 17 -21.80 7.41 -15.29
N ALA A 18 -20.83 6.50 -15.28
CA ALA A 18 -20.25 5.99 -14.05
C ALA A 18 -19.71 7.18 -13.25
N ALA A 19 -20.34 7.49 -12.11
CA ALA A 19 -19.87 8.53 -11.23
C ALA A 19 -18.48 8.12 -10.71
N ALA A 20 -17.44 8.75 -11.25
CA ALA A 20 -16.18 8.88 -10.54
C ALA A 20 -16.50 9.72 -9.29
N GLN A 21 -16.74 9.06 -8.16
CA GLN A 21 -17.10 9.74 -6.92
C GLN A 21 -15.88 10.54 -6.45
N ALA A 22 -16.03 11.87 -6.52
CA ALA A 22 -15.02 12.89 -6.39
C ALA A 22 -14.56 13.11 -4.94
N ALA A 23 -13.33 13.62 -4.81
CA ALA A 23 -12.76 14.16 -3.57
C ALA A 23 -13.83 14.83 -2.71
N ARG A 24 -13.93 14.41 -1.45
CA ARG A 24 -14.86 14.98 -0.49
C ARG A 24 -14.14 15.92 0.45
N THR A 25 -14.87 16.88 0.98
CA THR A 25 -14.40 17.71 2.07
C THR A 25 -14.55 16.96 3.39
N TRP A 26 -13.44 16.73 4.07
CA TRP A 26 -13.33 16.21 5.42
C TRP A 26 -13.18 17.37 6.39
N THR A 27 -13.81 17.27 7.55
CA THR A 27 -13.80 18.32 8.57
C THR A 27 -13.24 17.76 9.86
N ASP A 28 -12.48 18.57 10.58
CA ASP A 28 -11.99 18.18 11.90
C ASP A 28 -13.09 18.25 12.98
N SER A 29 -12.82 17.69 14.15
CA SER A 29 -13.76 17.65 15.29
C SER A 29 -14.20 19.04 15.76
N THR A 30 -13.41 20.07 15.48
CA THR A 30 -13.71 21.46 15.86
C THR A 30 -14.55 22.20 14.81
N GLY A 31 -14.61 21.71 13.58
CA GLY A 31 -15.31 22.38 12.47
C GLY A 31 -14.54 23.55 11.85
N HIS A 32 -13.36 23.89 12.37
CA HIS A 32 -12.56 25.02 11.91
C HIS A 32 -11.67 24.68 10.73
N PHE A 33 -11.37 23.41 10.53
CA PHE A 33 -10.46 22.94 9.49
C PHE A 33 -11.17 21.98 8.56
N THR A 34 -10.95 22.19 7.27
CA THR A 34 -11.48 21.33 6.21
C THR A 34 -10.36 20.91 5.26
N LEU A 35 -10.49 19.70 4.72
CA LEU A 35 -9.53 19.09 3.83
C LEU A 35 -10.28 18.42 2.67
N GLU A 36 -10.02 18.83 1.45
CA GLU A 36 -10.50 18.10 0.28
C GLU A 36 -9.57 16.93 -0.03
N ALA A 37 -10.11 15.71 0.06
CA ALA A 37 -9.35 14.50 -0.18
C ALA A 37 -10.26 13.31 -0.54
N ASP A 38 -9.67 12.39 -1.30
CA ASP A 38 -10.21 11.08 -1.57
C ASP A 38 -9.96 10.12 -0.42
N LEU A 39 -10.97 9.33 -0.04
CA LEU A 39 -10.75 8.19 0.84
C LEU A 39 -9.86 7.16 0.12
N VAL A 40 -8.77 6.72 0.76
CA VAL A 40 -7.94 5.60 0.27
C VAL A 40 -8.29 4.34 1.03
N SER A 41 -8.25 4.41 2.36
CA SER A 41 -8.52 3.28 3.25
C SER A 41 -8.96 3.76 4.63
N MET A 42 -9.52 2.84 5.42
CA MET A 42 -9.82 3.07 6.83
C MET A 42 -9.67 1.76 7.63
N SER A 43 -9.27 1.90 8.88
CA SER A 43 -9.32 0.89 9.94
C SER A 43 -10.42 1.27 10.96
N GLU A 44 -10.44 0.62 12.12
CA GLU A 44 -11.36 0.98 13.20
C GLU A 44 -11.06 2.36 13.82
N ASP A 45 -9.79 2.77 13.81
CA ASP A 45 -9.31 3.94 14.55
C ASP A 45 -8.64 5.01 13.66
N LYS A 46 -8.26 4.69 12.43
CA LYS A 46 -7.53 5.56 11.49
C LYS A 46 -8.17 5.59 10.12
N VAL A 47 -7.96 6.71 9.43
CA VAL A 47 -8.31 6.89 8.02
C VAL A 47 -7.09 7.33 7.25
N VAL A 48 -6.93 6.83 6.02
CA VAL A 48 -5.93 7.32 5.06
C VAL A 48 -6.64 8.03 3.93
N LEU A 49 -6.25 9.28 3.72
CA LEU A 49 -6.82 10.19 2.74
C LEU A 49 -5.75 10.59 1.72
N GLN A 50 -6.17 10.76 0.46
CA GLN A 50 -5.32 11.25 -0.62
C GLN A 50 -5.83 12.61 -1.07
N ARG A 51 -4.97 13.61 -1.02
CA ARG A 51 -5.28 14.97 -1.46
C ARG A 51 -5.17 15.11 -2.97
N ALA A 52 -5.68 16.22 -3.51
CA ALA A 52 -5.58 16.54 -4.94
C ALA A 52 -4.13 16.70 -5.44
N ASP A 53 -3.18 17.01 -4.56
CA ASP A 53 -1.73 17.06 -4.85
C ASP A 53 -1.06 15.68 -4.77
N HIS A 54 -1.86 14.61 -4.60
CA HIS A 54 -1.42 13.22 -4.46
C HIS A 54 -0.73 12.91 -3.12
N GLU A 55 -0.72 13.83 -2.15
CA GLU A 55 -0.22 13.54 -0.81
C GLU A 55 -1.17 12.61 -0.05
N LEU A 56 -0.58 11.63 0.65
CA LEU A 56 -1.30 10.76 1.58
C LEU A 56 -1.21 11.29 3.01
N VAL A 57 -2.35 11.35 3.69
CA VAL A 57 -2.48 11.76 5.08
C VAL A 57 -3.17 10.68 5.88
N SER A 58 -2.58 10.24 6.98
CA SER A 58 -3.19 9.32 7.95
C SER A 58 -3.63 10.10 9.19
N LEU A 59 -4.90 9.96 9.57
CA LEU A 59 -5.50 10.66 10.70
C LEU A 59 -6.28 9.69 11.59
N PRO A 60 -6.22 9.84 12.93
CA PRO A 60 -7.15 9.16 13.81
C PRO A 60 -8.60 9.60 13.51
N ILE A 61 -9.53 8.66 13.37
CA ILE A 61 -10.94 8.91 13.06
C ILE A 61 -11.59 9.83 14.10
N LYS A 62 -11.18 9.71 15.37
CA LYS A 62 -11.64 10.56 16.49
C LYS A 62 -11.37 12.06 16.29
N LEU A 63 -10.44 12.43 15.41
CA LEU A 63 -10.13 13.84 15.12
C LEU A 63 -11.05 14.43 14.05
N LEU A 64 -11.86 13.60 13.38
CA LEU A 64 -12.82 14.04 12.38
C LEU A 64 -14.13 14.51 13.02
N SER A 65 -14.90 15.30 12.28
CA SER A 65 -16.24 15.71 12.68
C SER A 65 -17.18 14.50 12.83
N THR A 66 -18.23 14.62 13.64
CA THR A 66 -19.22 13.55 13.82
C THR A 66 -19.82 13.11 12.48
N LYS A 67 -20.09 14.06 11.57
CA LYS A 67 -20.62 13.79 10.23
C LYS A 67 -19.66 12.92 9.41
N ASP A 68 -18.36 13.20 9.50
CA ASP A 68 -17.36 12.44 8.75
C ASP A 68 -17.14 11.05 9.35
N GLN A 69 -17.21 10.93 10.69
CA GLN A 69 -17.18 9.64 11.37
C GLN A 69 -18.40 8.77 11.02
N GLU A 70 -19.58 9.37 10.89
CA GLU A 70 -20.80 8.68 10.43
C GLU A 70 -20.68 8.21 8.98
N PHE A 71 -20.12 9.05 8.10
CA PHE A 71 -19.85 8.65 6.72
C PHE A 71 -18.94 7.42 6.67
N LEU A 72 -17.87 7.36 7.47
CA LEU A 72 -16.95 6.21 7.46
C LEU A 72 -17.65 4.88 7.80
N LYS A 73 -18.79 4.94 8.51
CA LYS A 73 -19.62 3.76 8.83
C LYS A 73 -20.70 3.47 7.78
N SER A 74 -20.84 4.32 6.77
CA SER A 74 -21.85 4.16 5.72
C SER A 74 -21.47 3.08 4.71
N ASN A 75 -22.47 2.51 4.05
CA ASN A 75 -22.26 1.55 2.97
C ASN A 75 -21.43 2.16 1.82
N GLU A 76 -21.60 3.46 1.55
CA GLU A 76 -20.82 4.16 0.52
C GLU A 76 -19.33 4.10 0.82
N ALA A 77 -18.92 4.40 2.05
CA ALA A 77 -17.52 4.41 2.43
C ALA A 77 -16.92 2.99 2.48
N LEU A 78 -17.73 2.00 2.87
CA LEU A 78 -17.32 0.59 2.85
C LEU A 78 -17.12 0.07 1.42
N GLU A 79 -17.98 0.45 0.47
CA GLU A 79 -17.82 0.08 -0.93
C GLU A 79 -16.62 0.80 -1.57
N LEU A 80 -16.39 2.08 -1.25
CA LEU A 80 -15.17 2.79 -1.67
C LEU A 80 -13.91 2.13 -1.14
N ARG A 81 -13.91 1.71 0.14
CA ARG A 81 -12.81 0.95 0.74
C ARG A 81 -12.59 -0.35 -0.02
N LYS A 82 -13.63 -1.15 -0.29
CA LYS A 82 -13.50 -2.40 -1.05
C LYS A 82 -12.92 -2.16 -2.44
N GLN A 83 -13.43 -1.16 -3.15
CA GLN A 83 -12.96 -0.84 -4.51
C GLN A 83 -11.48 -0.45 -4.54
N LYS A 84 -11.02 0.34 -3.56
CA LYS A 84 -9.63 0.84 -3.53
C LYS A 84 -8.64 -0.12 -2.87
N LEU A 85 -9.04 -0.75 -1.77
CA LEU A 85 -8.17 -1.62 -0.97
C LEU A 85 -8.20 -3.07 -1.44
N ASP A 86 -9.39 -3.59 -1.74
CA ASP A 86 -9.61 -5.01 -2.04
C ASP A 86 -9.66 -5.28 -3.56
N GLY A 87 -9.54 -4.22 -4.38
CA GLY A 87 -9.48 -4.34 -5.84
C GLY A 87 -8.20 -5.04 -6.33
N PRO A 88 -8.21 -5.58 -7.57
CA PRO A 88 -7.05 -6.27 -8.14
C PRO A 88 -5.88 -5.30 -8.33
N GLN A 89 -4.75 -5.63 -7.71
CA GLN A 89 -3.52 -4.84 -7.77
C GLN A 89 -2.51 -5.51 -8.71
N THR A 90 -1.90 -4.74 -9.61
CA THR A 90 -0.92 -5.27 -10.59
C THR A 90 0.48 -4.80 -10.25
N TRP A 91 1.35 -5.75 -9.94
CA TRP A 91 2.75 -5.54 -9.58
C TRP A 91 3.63 -5.94 -10.75
N THR A 92 4.70 -5.19 -10.99
CA THR A 92 5.71 -5.54 -12.00
C THR A 92 6.98 -5.97 -11.29
N LEU A 93 7.39 -7.21 -11.52
CA LEU A 93 8.64 -7.76 -11.01
C LEU A 93 9.84 -7.28 -11.86
N GLN A 94 11.07 -7.47 -11.36
CA GLN A 94 12.30 -7.01 -12.04
C GLN A 94 12.50 -7.61 -13.43
N ASP A 95 11.99 -8.81 -13.67
CA ASP A 95 12.03 -9.49 -14.97
C ASP A 95 10.92 -9.02 -15.94
N GLY A 96 10.06 -8.09 -15.50
CA GLY A 96 8.91 -7.60 -16.25
C GLY A 96 7.64 -8.45 -16.08
N THR A 97 7.69 -9.55 -15.30
CA THR A 97 6.51 -10.37 -15.01
C THR A 97 5.48 -9.54 -14.24
N LYS A 98 4.22 -9.62 -14.68
CA LYS A 98 3.09 -9.01 -13.97
C LYS A 98 2.48 -10.00 -12.98
N LEU A 99 2.36 -9.57 -11.73
CA LEU A 99 1.69 -10.28 -10.65
C LEU A 99 0.38 -9.55 -10.32
N VAL A 100 -0.75 -10.21 -10.47
CA VAL A 100 -2.06 -9.68 -10.04
C VAL A 100 -2.39 -10.28 -8.69
N ALA A 101 -2.18 -9.51 -7.63
CA ALA A 101 -2.37 -9.95 -6.25
C ALA A 101 -2.41 -8.75 -5.30
N ARG A 102 -3.08 -8.85 -4.17
CA ARG A 102 -3.21 -7.79 -3.17
C ARG A 102 -2.06 -7.87 -2.16
N ALA A 103 -1.35 -6.78 -1.90
CA ALA A 103 -0.38 -6.75 -0.81
C ALA A 103 -1.11 -6.76 0.54
N VAL A 104 -0.84 -7.73 1.42
CA VAL A 104 -1.57 -7.87 2.69
C VAL A 104 -0.76 -7.56 3.94
N SER A 105 0.50 -7.97 3.98
CA SER A 105 1.38 -7.76 5.13
C SER A 105 2.85 -7.92 4.75
N TYR A 106 3.72 -7.44 5.62
CA TYR A 106 5.13 -7.83 5.59
C TYR A 106 5.29 -9.30 5.97
N THR A 107 6.34 -9.94 5.45
CA THR A 107 6.60 -11.34 5.75
C THR A 107 8.09 -11.65 5.85
N SER A 108 8.41 -12.56 6.76
CA SER A 108 9.73 -13.16 6.97
C SER A 108 9.54 -14.65 7.23
N ARG A 109 9.20 -15.41 6.19
CA ARG A 109 8.85 -16.84 6.28
C ARG A 109 9.90 -17.71 5.57
N PRO A 110 10.15 -18.94 6.04
CA PRO A 110 11.01 -19.88 5.34
C PRO A 110 10.37 -20.34 4.02
N LEU A 111 11.22 -20.53 3.02
CA LEU A 111 10.96 -21.23 1.77
C LEU A 111 11.81 -22.49 1.77
N SER A 112 11.19 -23.65 1.99
CA SER A 112 11.84 -24.94 1.86
C SER A 112 11.64 -25.52 0.47
N ILE A 113 12.73 -26.02 -0.11
CA ILE A 113 12.73 -26.70 -1.40
C ILE A 113 13.39 -28.07 -1.21
N GLN A 114 12.68 -29.11 -1.63
CA GLN A 114 13.19 -30.47 -1.54
C GLN A 114 12.72 -31.32 -2.71
N ARG A 115 13.59 -32.21 -3.19
CA ARG A 115 13.19 -33.28 -4.11
C ARG A 115 12.91 -34.56 -3.34
N ARG A 116 11.68 -35.08 -3.43
CA ARG A 116 11.27 -36.36 -2.83
C ARG A 116 10.57 -37.22 -3.88
N ARG A 117 10.99 -38.49 -4.01
CA ARG A 117 10.37 -39.48 -4.91
C ARG A 117 10.16 -38.97 -6.35
N GLY A 118 11.15 -38.25 -6.88
CA GLY A 118 11.10 -37.72 -8.25
C GLY A 118 10.37 -36.38 -8.42
N HIS A 119 9.70 -35.87 -7.39
CA HIS A 119 8.97 -34.60 -7.44
C HIS A 119 9.65 -33.52 -6.61
N ILE A 120 9.51 -32.28 -7.07
CA ILE A 120 9.98 -31.09 -6.35
C ILE A 120 8.84 -30.61 -5.46
N PHE A 121 9.16 -30.34 -4.20
CA PHE A 121 8.27 -29.77 -3.22
C PHE A 121 8.79 -28.40 -2.81
N VAL A 122 7.86 -27.45 -2.67
CA VAL A 122 8.09 -26.11 -2.12
C VAL A 122 7.12 -25.92 -0.96
N ASN A 123 7.64 -25.72 0.25
CA ASN A 123 6.82 -25.66 1.48
C ASN A 123 5.79 -26.80 1.57
N ASP A 124 6.26 -28.03 1.32
CA ASP A 124 5.48 -29.27 1.28
C ASP A 124 4.40 -29.40 0.20
N ARG A 125 4.21 -28.39 -0.66
CA ARG A 125 3.34 -28.49 -1.83
C ARG A 125 4.15 -28.91 -3.05
N ARG A 126 3.59 -29.77 -3.90
CA ARG A 126 4.25 -30.14 -5.17
C ARG A 126 4.39 -28.91 -6.05
N PHE A 127 5.60 -28.69 -6.60
CA PHE A 127 5.90 -27.52 -7.41
C PHE A 127 4.93 -27.34 -8.59
N ASP A 128 4.63 -28.43 -9.29
CA ASP A 128 3.69 -28.44 -10.43
C ASP A 128 2.23 -28.11 -10.06
N ASN A 129 1.88 -28.21 -8.76
CA ASN A 129 0.54 -27.90 -8.26
C ASN A 129 0.44 -26.46 -7.72
N LEU A 130 1.53 -25.70 -7.71
CA LEU A 130 1.52 -24.29 -7.29
C LEU A 130 0.91 -23.42 -8.40
N PRO A 131 0.39 -22.23 -8.08
CA PRO A 131 -0.06 -21.30 -9.11
C PRO A 131 1.04 -20.97 -10.10
N GLU A 132 0.66 -20.71 -11.35
CA GLU A 132 1.59 -20.49 -12.45
C GLU A 132 2.59 -19.36 -12.17
N PHE A 133 2.13 -18.26 -11.57
CA PHE A 133 3.02 -17.15 -11.21
C PHE A 133 4.07 -17.59 -10.18
N TYR A 134 3.71 -18.45 -9.21
CA TYR A 134 4.63 -18.92 -8.18
C TYR A 134 5.61 -19.96 -8.73
N GLN A 135 5.17 -20.77 -9.70
CA GLN A 135 6.06 -21.64 -10.49
C GLN A 135 7.11 -20.83 -11.27
N ARG A 136 6.77 -19.61 -11.73
CA ARG A 136 7.73 -18.70 -12.37
C ARG A 136 8.63 -17.97 -11.36
N LEU A 137 8.10 -17.70 -10.18
CA LEU A 137 8.77 -16.90 -9.15
C LEU A 137 9.85 -17.68 -8.40
N VAL A 138 9.58 -18.94 -8.01
CA VAL A 138 10.53 -19.76 -7.23
C VAL A 138 11.88 -19.95 -7.95
N PRO A 139 11.95 -20.27 -9.26
CA PRO A 139 13.20 -20.31 -10.00
C PRO A 139 14.01 -19.01 -9.92
N GLN A 140 13.34 -17.85 -9.96
CA GLN A 140 14.01 -16.54 -9.86
C GLN A 140 14.57 -16.29 -8.45
N ILE A 141 13.83 -16.67 -7.40
CA ILE A 141 14.32 -16.62 -6.01
C ILE A 141 15.61 -17.42 -5.90
N VAL A 142 15.58 -18.68 -6.33
CA VAL A 142 16.72 -19.58 -6.19
C VAL A 142 17.89 -19.08 -7.02
N ALA A 143 17.65 -18.65 -8.27
CA ALA A 143 18.67 -18.09 -9.12
C ALA A 143 19.36 -16.89 -8.48
N LYS A 144 18.61 -15.99 -7.82
CA LYS A 144 19.19 -14.84 -7.12
C LYS A 144 19.97 -15.25 -5.86
N LEU A 145 19.40 -16.14 -5.03
CA LEU A 145 20.00 -16.51 -3.73
C LEU A 145 21.23 -17.42 -3.88
N GLU A 146 21.22 -18.29 -4.88
CA GLU A 146 22.30 -19.24 -5.17
C GLU A 146 23.19 -18.76 -6.34
N SER A 147 22.95 -17.55 -6.86
CA SER A 147 23.70 -16.92 -7.96
C SER A 147 23.80 -17.80 -9.22
N LEU A 148 22.68 -18.37 -9.65
CA LEU A 148 22.61 -19.18 -10.87
C LEU A 148 22.67 -18.29 -12.12
N GLU A 149 23.29 -18.79 -13.19
CA GLU A 149 23.41 -18.09 -14.48
C GLU A 149 22.06 -17.86 -15.19
N ALA A 150 21.08 -18.73 -14.92
CA ALA A 150 19.74 -18.66 -15.50
C ALA A 150 18.67 -18.81 -14.42
N SER A 151 17.57 -18.07 -14.59
CA SER A 151 16.41 -18.06 -13.70
C SER A 151 15.21 -18.86 -14.22
N ASP A 152 15.43 -19.69 -15.24
CA ASP A 152 14.38 -20.51 -15.85
C ASP A 152 14.12 -21.81 -15.05
N ARG A 153 13.00 -22.46 -15.38
CA ARG A 153 12.58 -23.72 -14.77
C ARG A 153 13.64 -24.83 -14.92
N ARG A 154 14.34 -24.89 -16.05
CA ARG A 154 15.32 -25.95 -16.33
C ARG A 154 16.54 -25.81 -15.43
N ALA A 155 17.06 -24.60 -15.27
CA ALA A 155 18.17 -24.28 -14.37
C ALA A 155 17.79 -24.57 -12.91
N PHE A 156 16.57 -24.21 -12.50
CA PHE A 156 16.05 -24.54 -11.18
C PHE A 156 15.96 -26.06 -10.96
N GLU A 157 15.37 -26.82 -11.87
CA GLU A 157 15.27 -28.28 -11.78
C GLU A 157 16.65 -28.95 -11.71
N ALA A 158 17.61 -28.49 -12.53
CA ALA A 158 18.99 -28.95 -12.50
C ALA A 158 19.65 -28.66 -11.15
N TRP A 159 19.47 -27.45 -10.60
CA TRP A 159 19.96 -27.10 -9.28
C TRP A 159 19.36 -27.98 -8.17
N VAL A 160 18.05 -28.26 -8.23
CA VAL A 160 17.38 -29.15 -7.26
C VAL A 160 17.93 -30.58 -7.33
N LEU A 161 18.26 -31.08 -8.52
CA LEU A 161 18.88 -32.40 -8.68
C LEU A 161 20.25 -32.48 -7.99
N LEU A 162 21.04 -31.41 -8.04
CA LEU A 162 22.35 -31.33 -7.39
C LEU A 162 22.27 -31.40 -5.86
N GLN A 163 21.14 -31.04 -5.26
CA GLN A 163 20.93 -31.13 -3.80
C GLN A 163 20.79 -32.56 -3.29
N ARG A 164 20.69 -33.57 -4.18
CA ARG A 164 20.61 -35.00 -3.84
C ARG A 164 19.51 -35.34 -2.80
N GLY A 165 18.39 -34.61 -2.85
CA GLY A 165 17.25 -34.79 -1.94
C GLY A 165 17.37 -34.11 -0.58
N GLN A 166 18.48 -33.41 -0.30
CA GLN A 166 18.60 -32.54 0.85
C GLN A 166 17.64 -31.35 0.73
N GLU A 167 16.98 -31.03 1.83
CA GLU A 167 16.13 -29.85 1.91
C GLU A 167 16.99 -28.59 1.98
N ARG A 168 16.63 -27.60 1.18
CA ARG A 168 17.24 -26.27 1.17
C ARG A 168 16.20 -25.27 1.65
N THR A 169 16.54 -24.53 2.69
CA THR A 169 15.63 -23.57 3.31
C THR A 169 16.20 -22.18 3.23
N PHE A 170 15.39 -21.24 2.74
CA PHE A 170 15.74 -19.83 2.60
C PHE A 170 14.78 -18.97 3.41
N THR A 171 15.27 -17.95 4.11
CA THR A 171 14.38 -16.98 4.76
C THR A 171 14.01 -15.89 3.75
N LEU A 172 12.74 -15.87 3.33
CA LEU A 172 12.24 -14.86 2.41
C LEU A 172 11.77 -13.63 3.19
N LYS A 173 12.41 -12.48 2.91
CA LYS A 173 12.03 -11.18 3.42
C LYS A 173 11.33 -10.41 2.32
N GLY A 174 10.09 -10.00 2.56
CA GLY A 174 9.27 -9.40 1.51
C GLY A 174 7.87 -9.07 1.96
N ILE A 175 6.95 -9.19 1.02
CA ILE A 175 5.53 -8.90 1.19
C ILE A 175 4.76 -10.20 0.94
N ALA A 176 3.78 -10.47 1.79
CA ALA A 176 2.75 -11.45 1.52
C ALA A 176 1.75 -10.84 0.54
N PHE A 177 1.56 -11.51 -0.60
CA PHE A 177 0.58 -11.17 -1.61
C PHE A 177 -0.54 -12.20 -1.59
N GLU A 178 -1.77 -11.74 -1.44
CA GLU A 178 -2.97 -12.56 -1.52
C GLU A 178 -3.51 -12.56 -2.95
N THR A 179 -3.75 -13.76 -3.47
CA THR A 179 -4.34 -13.96 -4.80
C THR A 179 -5.87 -13.92 -4.75
N GLU A 180 -6.54 -13.88 -5.90
CA GLU A 180 -8.01 -13.90 -5.98
C GLU A 180 -8.65 -15.11 -5.26
N ASN A 181 -7.92 -16.22 -5.17
CA ASN A 181 -8.37 -17.43 -4.48
C ASN A 181 -8.17 -17.38 -2.95
N GLY A 182 -7.62 -16.29 -2.41
CA GLY A 182 -7.32 -16.13 -0.99
C GLY A 182 -6.01 -16.78 -0.52
N ASP A 183 -5.26 -17.44 -1.41
CA ASP A 183 -3.94 -17.98 -1.07
C ASP A 183 -2.91 -16.83 -0.95
N GLU A 184 -2.14 -16.84 0.14
CA GLU A 184 -1.01 -15.93 0.37
C GLU A 184 0.32 -16.51 -0.09
N TYR A 185 1.09 -15.70 -0.83
CA TYR A 185 2.45 -16.05 -1.28
C TYR A 185 3.44 -14.97 -0.89
N ALA A 186 4.58 -15.40 -0.33
CA ALA A 186 5.68 -14.50 -0.03
C ALA A 186 6.45 -14.14 -1.31
N VAL A 187 6.51 -12.84 -1.62
CA VAL A 187 7.32 -12.30 -2.71
C VAL A 187 8.46 -11.49 -2.10
N PRO A 188 9.73 -11.91 -2.28
CA PRO A 188 10.87 -11.19 -1.75
C PRO A 188 11.03 -9.79 -2.35
N PHE A 189 11.50 -8.84 -1.55
CA PHE A 189 11.71 -7.45 -2.00
C PHE A 189 12.60 -7.34 -3.23
N PHE A 190 13.64 -8.17 -3.32
CA PHE A 190 14.59 -8.14 -4.43
C PHE A 190 13.99 -8.57 -5.78
N LEU A 191 12.77 -9.11 -5.81
CA LEU A 191 12.05 -9.39 -7.06
C LEU A 191 11.12 -8.25 -7.47
N LEU A 192 10.82 -7.31 -6.57
CA LEU A 192 10.02 -6.14 -6.89
C LEU A 192 10.85 -5.14 -7.69
N SER A 193 10.18 -4.29 -8.48
CA SER A 193 10.83 -3.15 -9.11
C SER A 193 11.57 -2.29 -8.06
N PRO A 194 12.69 -1.63 -8.41
CA PRO A 194 13.42 -0.79 -7.45
C PRO A 194 12.52 0.25 -6.76
N GLN A 195 11.56 0.81 -7.50
CA GLN A 195 10.59 1.77 -6.99
C GLN A 195 9.65 1.14 -5.96
N ASP A 196 9.13 -0.05 -6.23
CA ASP A 196 8.24 -0.76 -5.32
C ASP A 196 8.96 -1.27 -4.08
N GLN A 197 10.23 -1.66 -4.25
CA GLN A 197 11.08 -2.04 -3.14
C GLN A 197 11.33 -0.85 -2.20
N GLU A 198 11.57 0.35 -2.73
CA GLU A 198 11.76 1.56 -1.92
C GLU A 198 10.48 1.91 -1.13
N VAL A 199 9.35 1.95 -1.83
CA VAL A 199 8.07 2.33 -1.26
C VAL A 199 7.57 1.30 -0.24
N LEU A 200 7.46 0.05 -0.67
CA LEU A 200 6.86 -1.00 0.15
C LEU A 200 7.85 -1.57 1.15
N GLY A 201 9.16 -1.46 0.93
CA GLY A 201 10.18 -2.00 1.83
C GLY A 201 10.51 -1.10 3.01
N ALA A 202 10.21 0.20 2.93
CA ALA A 202 10.65 1.16 3.93
C ALA A 202 10.17 0.84 5.36
N GLY A 203 9.02 0.18 5.55
CA GLY A 203 8.48 -0.20 6.87
C GLY A 203 8.94 -1.56 7.42
N PHE A 204 9.77 -2.28 6.66
CA PHE A 204 10.04 -3.68 6.95
C PHE A 204 10.89 -3.91 8.21
N ASP A 205 11.94 -3.12 8.43
CA ASP A 205 12.83 -3.30 9.59
C ASP A 205 12.14 -2.98 10.92
N ASP A 206 11.24 -1.98 10.90
CA ASP A 206 10.38 -1.63 12.02
C ASP A 206 9.36 -2.75 12.29
N TRP A 207 8.70 -3.27 11.24
CA TRP A 207 7.85 -4.44 11.36
C TRP A 207 8.58 -5.66 11.93
N LEU A 208 9.79 -5.95 11.43
CA LEU A 208 10.61 -7.07 11.91
C LEU A 208 10.96 -6.91 13.40
N SER A 209 11.13 -5.66 13.86
CA SER A 209 11.36 -5.34 15.27
C SER A 209 10.10 -5.58 16.10
N SER A 210 8.92 -5.16 15.63
CA SER A 210 7.64 -5.44 16.29
C SER A 210 7.33 -6.94 16.36
N VAL A 211 7.69 -7.74 15.34
CA VAL A 211 7.57 -9.21 15.37
C VAL A 211 8.41 -9.81 16.48
N ARG A 212 9.67 -9.36 16.63
CA ARG A 212 10.57 -9.87 17.68
C ARG A 212 10.09 -9.50 19.09
N LEU A 213 9.40 -8.38 19.22
CA LEU A 213 8.86 -7.88 20.49
C LEU A 213 7.42 -8.35 20.76
N ASP A 214 6.85 -9.18 19.89
CA ASP A 214 5.48 -9.72 19.97
C ASP A 214 4.39 -8.64 20.13
N LYS A 215 4.55 -7.52 19.40
CA LYS A 215 3.65 -6.37 19.49
C LYS A 215 2.52 -6.44 18.46
N GLN A 216 1.52 -7.27 18.73
CA GLN A 216 0.44 -7.59 17.79
C GLN A 216 -0.29 -6.35 17.22
N GLU A 217 -0.64 -5.38 18.06
CA GLU A 217 -1.33 -4.14 17.64
C GLU A 217 -0.48 -3.34 16.62
N GLU A 218 0.84 -3.25 16.84
CA GLU A 218 1.73 -2.58 15.89
C GLU A 218 1.87 -3.35 14.58
N LEU A 219 1.72 -4.68 14.58
CA LEU A 219 1.77 -5.50 13.37
C LEU A 219 0.55 -5.26 12.49
N GLU A 220 -0.64 -5.17 13.09
CA GLU A 220 -1.90 -4.87 12.40
C GLU A 220 -1.89 -3.46 11.81
N ASP A 221 -1.42 -2.48 12.57
CA ASP A 221 -1.21 -1.11 12.10
C ASP A 221 -0.29 -1.07 10.88
N LYS A 222 0.85 -1.77 10.94
CA LYS A 222 1.81 -1.79 9.84
C LYS A 222 1.27 -2.52 8.61
N ALA A 223 0.49 -3.58 8.80
CA ALA A 223 -0.19 -4.27 7.71
C ALA A 223 -1.23 -3.35 7.04
N PHE A 224 -2.05 -2.66 7.83
CA PHE A 224 -3.01 -1.68 7.33
C PHE A 224 -2.32 -0.56 6.53
N MET A 225 -1.22 -0.02 7.05
CA MET A 225 -0.46 1.00 6.34
C MET A 225 0.11 0.47 5.03
N LEU A 226 0.73 -0.71 5.01
CA LEU A 226 1.24 -1.33 3.79
C LEU A 226 0.13 -1.51 2.74
N GLN A 227 -1.04 -2.01 3.14
CA GLN A 227 -2.20 -2.17 2.26
C GLN A 227 -2.67 -0.83 1.69
N SER A 228 -2.71 0.21 2.52
CA SER A 228 -3.11 1.57 2.13
C SER A 228 -2.14 2.16 1.11
N LEU A 229 -0.84 1.99 1.34
CA LEU A 229 0.21 2.42 0.40
C LEU A 229 0.10 1.68 -0.92
N ALA A 230 -0.09 0.36 -0.86
CA ALA A 230 -0.28 -0.49 -2.03
C ALA A 230 -1.52 -0.10 -2.85
N ALA A 231 -2.63 0.23 -2.19
CA ALA A 231 -3.86 0.70 -2.82
C ALA A 231 -3.66 2.04 -3.52
N ALA A 232 -3.09 3.03 -2.82
CA ALA A 232 -2.80 4.35 -3.39
C ALA A 232 -1.87 4.27 -4.60
N ARG A 233 -0.79 3.49 -4.49
CA ARG A 233 0.18 3.16 -5.55
C ARG A 233 -0.50 2.63 -6.81
N ASN A 234 -1.46 1.72 -6.66
CA ASN A 234 -2.14 1.08 -7.79
C ASN A 234 -3.15 2.02 -8.45
N HIS A 235 -3.81 2.88 -7.66
CA HIS A 235 -4.77 3.83 -8.18
C HIS A 235 -4.09 5.00 -8.89
N ASP A 236 -2.92 5.42 -8.41
CA ASP A 236 -2.26 6.62 -8.89
C ASP A 236 -0.72 6.51 -8.82
N GLN A 237 -0.12 6.50 -10.01
CA GLN A 237 1.33 6.37 -10.17
C GLN A 237 2.11 7.61 -9.72
N LYS A 238 1.45 8.76 -9.49
CA LYS A 238 2.11 10.01 -9.04
C LYS A 238 2.31 10.08 -7.53
N VAL A 239 1.63 9.22 -6.76
CA VAL A 239 1.65 9.21 -5.27
C VAL A 239 3.00 8.75 -4.70
N MET A 240 3.85 8.12 -5.52
CA MET A 240 5.03 7.35 -5.09
C MET A 240 6.04 8.13 -4.23
N ARG A 241 6.31 9.39 -4.54
CA ARG A 241 7.33 10.18 -3.83
C ARG A 241 6.90 10.53 -2.41
N GLU A 242 5.60 10.75 -2.21
CA GLU A 242 5.03 11.13 -0.93
C GLU A 242 4.75 9.92 -0.03
N ILE A 243 4.63 8.72 -0.62
CA ILE A 243 4.55 7.45 0.14
C ILE A 243 5.81 7.23 0.99
N ALA A 244 7.00 7.47 0.43
CA ALA A 244 8.25 7.33 1.17
C ALA A 244 8.31 8.32 2.36
N LEU A 245 7.82 9.54 2.15
CA LEU A 245 7.74 10.57 3.20
C LEU A 245 6.69 10.24 4.26
N LEU A 246 5.52 9.71 3.88
CA LEU A 246 4.51 9.23 4.85
C LEU A 246 5.07 8.09 5.71
N ASN A 247 5.78 7.12 5.11
CA ASN A 247 6.38 6.01 5.85
C ASN A 247 7.44 6.50 6.87
N LEU A 248 8.33 7.41 6.44
CA LEU A 248 9.30 8.08 7.31
C LEU A 248 8.62 8.84 8.46
N LYS A 249 7.54 9.58 8.16
CA LYS A 249 6.75 10.34 9.15
C LYS A 249 6.11 9.41 10.18
N LEU A 250 5.62 8.25 9.76
CA LEU A 250 4.94 7.29 10.64
C LEU A 250 5.90 6.50 11.53
N GLN A 251 7.08 6.12 11.02
CA GLN A 251 8.12 5.49 11.84
C GLN A 251 8.59 6.39 12.98
N ALA A 252 8.78 7.69 12.69
CA ALA A 252 9.17 8.66 13.70
C ALA A 252 8.11 8.84 14.81
N VAL A 253 6.84 8.55 14.50
CA VAL A 253 5.71 8.68 15.42
C VAL A 253 5.51 7.42 16.26
N ASN A 254 5.59 6.24 15.65
CA ASN A 254 5.39 4.96 16.34
C ASN A 254 6.47 4.65 17.40
N VAL A 255 7.68 5.19 17.26
CA VAL A 255 8.75 5.04 18.26
C VAL A 255 8.59 6.06 19.41
N GLY A 256 7.53 6.88 19.42
CA GLY A 256 7.34 7.97 20.39
C GLY A 256 8.40 9.07 20.30
N LEU A 257 9.22 9.05 19.25
CA LEU A 257 10.31 10.00 19.04
C LEU A 257 9.82 11.35 18.55
N THR A 258 8.64 11.40 17.91
CA THR A 258 8.02 12.62 17.38
C THR A 258 6.50 12.46 17.36
N SER A 259 5.76 13.57 17.27
CA SER A 259 4.34 13.57 16.93
C SER A 259 4.16 14.05 15.49
N LEU A 260 3.04 13.73 14.86
CA LEU A 260 2.64 14.40 13.63
C LEU A 260 2.10 15.78 13.98
N TRP A 261 2.53 16.78 13.23
CA TRP A 261 2.04 18.15 13.37
C TRP A 261 1.51 18.60 12.03
N GLU A 262 0.29 19.12 12.02
CA GLU A 262 -0.21 19.89 10.89
C GLU A 262 0.33 21.31 11.03
N VAL A 263 1.01 21.77 9.98
CA VAL A 263 1.52 23.14 9.86
C VAL A 263 0.81 23.78 8.68
N THR A 264 0.10 24.87 8.94
CA THR A 264 -0.41 25.73 7.88
C THR A 264 0.73 26.63 7.42
N LEU A 265 0.88 26.79 6.11
CA LEU A 265 1.87 27.63 5.47
C LEU A 265 1.15 28.59 4.55
N TYR A 266 1.58 29.85 4.54
CA TYR A 266 1.03 30.85 3.64
C TYR A 266 2.12 31.27 2.65
N PRO A 267 1.81 31.38 1.35
CA PRO A 267 2.80 31.77 0.36
C PRO A 267 3.18 33.23 0.53
N SER A 268 4.46 33.54 0.31
CA SER A 268 4.88 34.94 0.22
C SER A 268 4.32 35.63 -1.00
N ALA A 269 4.22 36.96 -0.89
CA ALA A 269 3.76 37.82 -1.99
C ALA A 269 4.57 37.63 -3.29
N ALA A 270 5.79 37.08 -3.19
CA ALA A 270 6.66 36.76 -4.33
C ALA A 270 6.34 35.41 -5.01
N ILE A 271 5.82 34.43 -4.26
CA ILE A 271 5.48 33.09 -4.79
C ILE A 271 4.04 33.08 -5.29
N GLY A 272 3.13 33.71 -4.54
CA GLY A 272 1.69 33.69 -4.81
C GLY A 272 1.08 32.29 -4.64
N GLY A 273 -0.22 32.22 -4.34
CA GLY A 273 -0.96 30.95 -4.24
C GLY A 273 -1.86 30.84 -3.01
N PRO A 274 -2.57 29.72 -2.86
CA PRO A 274 -3.36 29.43 -1.67
C PRO A 274 -2.46 29.00 -0.49
N PRO A 275 -2.96 29.07 0.75
CA PRO A 275 -2.30 28.45 1.90
C PRO A 275 -2.10 26.94 1.66
N VAL A 276 -0.96 26.43 2.12
CA VAL A 276 -0.59 25.01 2.04
C VAL A 276 -0.64 24.43 3.45
N TRP A 277 -1.41 23.37 3.64
CA TRP A 277 -1.33 22.56 4.85
C TRP A 277 -0.36 21.42 4.61
N THR A 278 0.59 21.25 5.50
CA THR A 278 1.52 20.12 5.43
C THR A 278 1.60 19.43 6.78
N VAL A 279 1.59 18.10 6.76
CA VAL A 279 1.79 17.30 7.96
C VAL A 279 3.26 16.94 8.05
N VAL A 280 3.92 17.40 9.10
CA VAL A 280 5.36 17.21 9.32
C VAL A 280 5.60 16.54 10.66
N PRO A 281 6.60 15.65 10.75
CA PRO A 281 6.95 15.03 12.01
C PRO A 281 7.77 16.04 12.83
N GLY A 282 7.58 16.06 14.14
CA GLY A 282 8.35 16.92 15.04
C GLY A 282 8.24 16.48 16.50
N ARG A 283 9.32 16.62 17.27
CA ARG A 283 9.28 16.41 18.73
C ARG A 283 8.37 17.41 19.42
N ASP A 284 8.37 18.63 18.89
CA ASP A 284 7.59 19.76 19.35
C ASP A 284 7.13 20.62 18.16
N SER A 285 6.33 21.64 18.44
CA SER A 285 5.81 22.56 17.44
C SER A 285 6.92 23.31 16.71
N ASN A 286 8.05 23.59 17.36
CA ASN A 286 9.14 24.36 16.78
C ASN A 286 9.90 23.53 15.73
N GLN A 287 10.19 22.27 16.06
CA GLN A 287 10.83 21.35 15.14
C GLN A 287 9.93 21.02 13.94
N ALA A 288 8.63 20.82 14.19
CA ALA A 288 7.64 20.68 13.12
C ALA A 288 7.63 21.92 12.20
N SER A 289 7.59 23.12 12.79
CA SER A 289 7.61 24.38 12.05
C SER A 289 8.84 24.53 11.16
N ALA A 290 10.02 24.21 11.70
CA ALA A 290 11.27 24.25 10.97
C ALA A 290 11.28 23.24 9.80
N ASN A 291 10.80 22.01 10.04
CA ASN A 291 10.69 20.98 9.02
C ASN A 291 9.76 21.41 7.88
N ALA A 292 8.63 22.05 8.20
CA ALA A 292 7.69 22.57 7.21
C ALA A 292 8.31 23.68 6.36
N LEU A 293 9.00 24.65 6.98
CA LEU A 293 9.66 25.74 6.25
C LEU A 293 10.84 25.27 5.39
N GLN A 294 11.51 24.19 5.80
CA GLN A 294 12.58 23.57 5.00
C GLN A 294 12.03 22.90 3.73
N GLN A 295 10.87 22.26 3.83
CA GLN A 295 10.19 21.64 2.68
C GLN A 295 9.56 22.68 1.75
N TRP A 296 9.13 23.83 2.28
CA TRP A 296 8.42 24.88 1.56
C TRP A 296 9.15 26.22 1.67
N PRO A 297 10.31 26.38 1.01
CA PRO A 297 11.09 27.62 1.08
C PRO A 297 10.30 28.80 0.49
N GLY A 298 10.29 29.93 1.20
CA GLY A 298 9.60 31.15 0.81
C GLY A 298 8.12 31.21 1.17
N TYR A 299 7.61 30.22 1.90
CA TYR A 299 6.34 30.29 2.63
C TYR A 299 6.60 30.80 4.07
N PHE A 300 5.57 31.36 4.70
CA PHE A 300 5.59 31.72 6.12
C PHE A 300 4.63 30.87 6.93
N LEU A 301 5.02 30.71 8.19
CA LEU A 301 4.36 29.81 9.12
C LEU A 301 3.01 30.36 9.57
N GLY A 302 2.00 29.52 9.47
CA GLY A 302 0.68 29.72 10.06
C GLY A 302 0.49 28.88 11.33
N PRO A 303 -0.77 28.58 11.68
CA PRO A 303 -1.08 27.72 12.82
C PRO A 303 -0.40 26.34 12.74
N VAL A 304 0.09 25.88 13.89
CA VAL A 304 0.74 24.59 14.08
C VAL A 304 -0.02 23.82 15.14
N ARG A 305 -0.51 22.62 14.80
CA ARG A 305 -1.22 21.76 15.75
C ARG A 305 -0.67 20.36 15.75
N ARG A 306 -0.62 19.76 16.93
CA ARG A 306 -0.23 18.37 17.11
C ARG A 306 -1.40 17.45 16.78
N LEU A 307 -1.20 16.50 15.87
CA LEU A 307 -2.20 15.53 15.43
C LEU A 307 -2.14 14.23 16.24
N THR A 308 -0.98 13.85 16.75
CA THR A 308 -0.81 12.63 17.56
C THR A 308 -0.41 12.95 19.00
N ARG A 309 -0.70 12.06 19.95
CA ARG A 309 -0.28 12.22 21.35
C ARG A 309 0.92 11.36 21.63
#